data_AF-A0A1I1BXA5-F1
#
_entry.id   AF-A0A1I1BXA5-F1
#
_cell.length_a   1.000
_cell.length_b   1.000
_cell.length_c   1.000
_cell.angle_alpha   90.00
_cell.angle_beta   90.00
_cell.angle_gamma   90.00
#
_symmetry.space_group_name_H-M   'P 1'
#
loop_
_entity.id
_entity.type
_entity.pdbx_description
1 polymer ?
#
loop_
_entity_poly.entity_id
_entity_poly.type
_entity_poly.pdbx_seq_one_letter_code
_entity_poly.pdbx_strand_id
1 'polypeptide(L)'
;MSSYTDFYFGRGENADWIGSLRGECYPENFLAVPPFRLALTATDERTFRAAVADTLDVWEGERLGHAYRRELGWPWPWSTSHNSSWIMVFDPAPQTVFVTVGGGISWHRIDPHDPRFPEGDDPLGPDDIYAWLRDPAAPPSVPMPLMRPKPTALPTFGDETR
;
A
#
# COMPACT_ATOMS: atom_id res chain seq x y z
N MET A 1 -8.05 3.99 14.88
CA MET A 1 -6.78 4.13 14.11
C MET A 1 -7.16 4.37 12.66
N SER A 2 -6.57 5.33 11.97
CA SER A 2 -6.76 5.46 10.51
C SER A 2 -5.89 4.42 9.80
N SER A 3 -6.43 3.73 8.80
CA SER A 3 -5.63 2.87 7.91
C SER A 3 -5.16 3.66 6.69
N TYR A 4 -4.12 3.15 6.04
CA TYR A 4 -3.46 3.78 4.90
C TYR A 4 -3.32 2.79 3.76
N THR A 5 -3.48 3.25 2.53
CA THR A 5 -3.25 2.44 1.32
C THR A 5 -2.40 3.22 0.34
N ASP A 6 -1.35 2.58 -0.18
CA ASP A 6 -0.54 3.14 -1.26
C ASP A 6 -0.70 2.33 -2.54
N PHE A 7 -0.79 3.03 -3.67
CA PHE A 7 -0.89 2.43 -5.00
C PHE A 7 0.41 2.63 -5.78
N TYR A 8 0.86 1.57 -6.44
CA TYR A 8 2.02 1.60 -7.31
C TYR A 8 1.78 0.93 -8.66
N PHE A 9 2.58 1.34 -9.64
CA PHE A 9 2.80 0.62 -10.88
C PHE A 9 4.18 -0.05 -10.85
N GLY A 10 4.23 -1.35 -11.15
CA GLY A 10 5.42 -2.18 -11.02
C GLY A 10 5.69 -2.65 -9.58
N ARG A 11 6.76 -3.45 -9.41
CA ARG A 11 7.21 -3.97 -8.12
C ARG A 11 8.69 -3.67 -7.88
N GLY A 12 9.08 -3.70 -6.61
CA GLY A 12 10.46 -3.50 -6.18
C GLY A 12 10.84 -2.03 -6.03
N GLU A 13 12.13 -1.75 -5.91
CA GLU A 13 12.67 -0.40 -5.63
C GLU A 13 12.38 0.63 -6.73
N ASN A 14 12.02 0.16 -7.94
CA ASN A 14 11.72 1.01 -9.09
C ASN A 14 10.22 1.17 -9.34
N ALA A 15 9.35 0.71 -8.42
CA ALA A 15 7.92 0.89 -8.57
C ALA A 15 7.54 2.38 -8.55
N ASP A 16 6.62 2.78 -9.43
CA ASP A 16 6.14 4.15 -9.54
C ASP A 16 4.94 4.35 -8.61
N TRP A 17 5.06 5.23 -7.63
CA TRP A 17 3.93 5.59 -6.77
C TRP A 17 2.92 6.42 -7.56
N ILE A 18 1.65 6.04 -7.49
CA ILE A 18 0.58 6.68 -8.26
C ILE A 18 -0.55 7.27 -7.41
N GLY A 19 -0.51 7.10 -6.08
CA GLY A 19 -1.45 7.73 -5.16
C GLY A 19 -1.57 7.01 -3.84
N SER A 20 -2.22 7.66 -2.88
CA SER A 20 -2.44 7.10 -1.55
C SER A 20 -3.80 7.47 -0.96
N LEU A 21 -4.28 6.66 -0.03
CA LEU A 21 -5.50 6.88 0.75
C LEU A 21 -5.19 6.83 2.23
N ARG A 22 -6.01 7.55 3.00
CA ARG A 22 -6.09 7.47 4.46
C ARG A 22 -7.55 7.38 4.88
N GLY A 23 -7.83 6.63 5.94
CA GLY A 23 -9.14 6.59 6.58
C GLY A 23 -9.64 5.17 6.70
N GLU A 24 -10.78 4.88 6.08
CA GLU A 24 -11.51 3.61 6.13
C GLU A 24 -10.98 2.60 5.08
N CYS A 25 -9.66 2.42 5.04
CA CYS A 25 -9.00 1.53 4.07
C CYS A 25 -9.08 0.06 4.52
N TYR A 26 -10.26 -0.55 4.36
CA TYR A 26 -10.55 -1.94 4.71
C TYR A 26 -11.03 -2.73 3.48
N PRO A 27 -10.76 -4.04 3.39
CA PRO A 27 -11.16 -4.90 2.27
C PRO A 27 -12.62 -4.73 1.83
N GLU A 28 -13.54 -4.62 2.78
CA GLU A 28 -14.97 -4.47 2.50
C GLU A 28 -15.25 -3.18 1.72
N ASN A 29 -14.59 -2.08 2.09
CA ASN A 29 -14.73 -0.80 1.40
C ASN A 29 -14.05 -0.81 0.03
N PHE A 30 -12.91 -1.50 -0.10
CA PHE A 30 -12.24 -1.66 -1.40
C PHE A 30 -13.11 -2.39 -2.41
N LEU A 31 -13.90 -3.37 -1.95
CA LEU A 31 -14.84 -4.11 -2.79
C LEU A 31 -16.16 -3.37 -3.02
N ALA A 32 -16.59 -2.52 -2.09
CA ALA A 32 -17.81 -1.74 -2.19
C ALA A 32 -17.67 -0.51 -3.09
N VAL A 33 -16.50 0.13 -3.13
CA VAL A 33 -16.22 1.31 -3.97
C VAL A 33 -15.94 0.86 -5.42
N PRO A 34 -16.82 1.16 -6.41
CA PRO A 34 -16.69 0.61 -7.76
C PRO A 34 -15.36 0.86 -8.47
N PRO A 35 -14.78 2.08 -8.50
CA PRO A 35 -13.48 2.29 -9.13
C PRO A 35 -12.36 1.58 -8.37
N PHE A 36 -12.47 1.41 -7.05
CA PHE A 36 -11.46 0.67 -6.28
C PHE A 36 -11.52 -0.81 -6.67
N ARG A 37 -12.72 -1.41 -6.68
CA ARG A 37 -12.90 -2.79 -7.13
C ARG A 37 -12.37 -2.99 -8.54
N LEU A 38 -12.62 -2.05 -9.45
CA LEU A 38 -12.09 -2.09 -10.81
C LEU A 38 -10.55 -2.08 -10.82
N ALA A 39 -9.92 -1.26 -9.96
CA ALA A 39 -8.47 -1.24 -9.81
C ALA A 39 -7.95 -2.61 -9.35
N LEU A 40 -8.58 -3.24 -8.35
CA LEU A 40 -8.19 -4.58 -7.86
C LEU A 40 -8.28 -5.67 -8.93
N THR A 41 -9.30 -5.59 -9.78
CA THR A 41 -9.55 -6.59 -10.83
C THR A 41 -8.91 -6.22 -12.18
N ALA A 42 -8.09 -5.17 -12.23
CA ALA A 42 -7.48 -4.73 -13.47
C ALA A 42 -6.50 -5.78 -14.02
N THR A 43 -6.60 -6.03 -15.32
CA THR A 43 -5.71 -6.93 -16.08
C THR A 43 -4.82 -6.18 -17.07
N ASP A 44 -4.91 -4.85 -17.09
CA ASP A 44 -4.07 -3.98 -17.90
C ASP A 44 -3.76 -2.67 -17.16
N GLU A 45 -2.61 -2.08 -17.51
CA GLU A 45 -2.10 -0.87 -16.86
C GLU A 45 -3.05 0.33 -16.99
N ARG A 46 -3.64 0.51 -18.17
CA ARG A 46 -4.48 1.68 -18.46
C ARG A 46 -5.72 1.65 -17.58
N THR A 47 -6.36 0.48 -17.47
CA THR A 47 -7.51 0.27 -16.57
C THR A 47 -7.12 0.48 -15.12
N PHE A 48 -5.99 -0.09 -14.67
CA PHE A 48 -5.53 0.09 -13.29
C PHE A 48 -5.31 1.56 -12.93
N ARG A 49 -4.55 2.29 -13.75
CA ARG A 49 -4.25 3.71 -13.49
C ARG A 49 -5.50 4.59 -13.50
N ALA A 50 -6.40 4.38 -14.47
CA ALA A 50 -7.66 5.12 -14.53
C ALA A 50 -8.53 4.85 -13.31
N ALA A 51 -8.67 3.57 -12.93
CA ALA A 51 -9.47 3.16 -11.78
C ALA A 51 -8.90 3.68 -10.45
N VAL A 52 -7.58 3.74 -10.30
CA VAL A 52 -6.94 4.40 -9.15
C VAL A 52 -7.24 5.89 -9.13
N ALA A 53 -7.12 6.60 -10.26
CA ALA A 53 -7.45 8.02 -10.33
C ALA A 53 -8.91 8.30 -9.93
N ASP A 54 -9.85 7.53 -10.49
CA ASP A 54 -11.28 7.61 -10.15
C ASP A 54 -11.52 7.28 -8.66
N THR A 55 -10.78 6.33 -8.10
CA THR A 55 -10.84 6.00 -6.67
C THR A 55 -10.43 7.19 -5.81
N LEU A 56 -9.34 7.87 -6.15
CA LEU A 56 -8.89 9.06 -5.41
C LEU A 56 -9.93 10.19 -5.46
N ASP A 57 -10.69 10.31 -6.57
CA ASP A 57 -11.74 11.31 -6.72
C ASP A 57 -12.97 11.00 -5.87
N VAL A 58 -13.41 9.73 -5.82
CA VAL A 58 -14.62 9.35 -5.08
C VAL A 58 -14.41 9.17 -3.58
N TRP A 59 -13.19 8.82 -3.14
CA TRP A 59 -12.94 8.44 -1.75
C TRP A 59 -13.34 9.51 -0.72
N GLU A 60 -13.03 10.77 -1.02
CA GLU A 60 -13.42 11.89 -0.16
C GLU A 60 -14.92 12.20 -0.25
N GLY A 61 -15.52 12.06 -1.44
CA GLY A 61 -16.95 12.24 -1.68
C GLY A 61 -17.81 11.23 -0.91
N GLU A 62 -17.32 9.98 -0.81
CA GLU A 62 -17.93 8.90 -0.03
C GLU A 62 -17.62 8.99 1.47
N ARG A 63 -16.89 10.03 1.91
CA ARG A 63 -16.53 10.27 3.32
C ARG A 63 -15.72 9.13 3.95
N LEU A 64 -14.98 8.37 3.14
CA LEU A 64 -14.12 7.26 3.58
C LEU A 64 -12.74 7.74 4.05
N GLY A 65 -12.43 9.03 3.87
CA GLY A 65 -11.24 9.68 4.41
C GLY A 65 -10.62 10.65 3.42
N HIS A 66 -9.29 10.60 3.28
CA HIS A 66 -8.52 11.51 2.43
C HIS A 66 -7.81 10.77 1.31
N ALA A 67 -7.72 11.43 0.15
CA ALA A 67 -6.99 10.94 -1.00
C ALA A 67 -5.81 11.86 -1.34
N TYR A 68 -4.69 11.25 -1.72
CA TYR A 68 -3.45 11.95 -2.04
C TYR A 68 -3.01 11.57 -3.44
N ARG A 69 -3.04 12.54 -4.35
CA ARG A 69 -2.63 12.35 -5.74
C ARG A 69 -1.12 12.51 -5.90
N ARG A 70 -0.56 11.82 -6.90
CA ARG A 70 0.88 11.81 -7.19
C ARG A 70 1.45 13.22 -7.40
N GLU A 71 0.68 14.11 -8.02
CA GLU A 71 1.08 15.47 -8.39
C GLU A 71 1.34 16.36 -7.16
N LEU A 72 0.76 16.00 -6.01
CA LEU A 72 0.95 16.69 -4.74
C LEU A 72 2.18 16.17 -3.97
N GLY A 73 2.86 15.14 -4.49
CA GLY A 73 4.01 14.51 -3.87
C GLY A 73 3.65 13.58 -2.72
N TRP A 74 4.67 12.87 -2.23
CA TRP A 74 4.51 11.86 -1.19
C TRP A 74 3.97 12.43 0.13
N PRO A 75 2.78 11.99 0.59
CA PRO A 75 2.05 12.65 1.67
C PRO A 75 2.58 12.27 3.07
N TRP A 76 3.29 11.15 3.18
CA TRP A 76 3.63 10.57 4.47
C TRP A 76 4.92 11.12 5.05
N PRO A 77 5.05 11.16 6.40
CA PRO A 77 6.29 11.59 7.05
C PRO A 77 7.41 10.54 6.94
N TRP A 78 7.08 9.29 6.66
CA TRP A 78 8.05 8.20 6.48
C TRP A 78 8.59 8.10 5.06
N SER A 79 9.71 7.42 4.89
CA SER A 79 10.44 7.34 3.61
C SER A 79 9.86 6.36 2.59
N THR A 80 8.95 5.47 2.99
CA THR A 80 8.47 4.37 2.14
C THR A 80 7.20 3.76 2.73
N SER A 81 6.39 3.07 1.93
CA SER A 81 5.06 2.53 2.29
C SER A 81 5.03 1.49 3.41
N HIS A 82 6.14 1.11 4.03
CA HIS A 82 6.15 0.06 5.06
C HIS A 82 5.32 0.37 6.31
N ASN A 83 4.84 1.60 6.47
CA ASN A 83 3.90 1.96 7.52
C ASN A 83 2.43 1.93 7.07
N SER A 84 2.18 1.64 5.80
CA SER A 84 0.84 1.57 5.24
C SER A 84 0.20 0.22 5.53
N SER A 85 -1.10 0.25 5.83
CA SER A 85 -1.88 -0.96 6.13
C SER A 85 -1.95 -1.88 4.91
N TRP A 86 -2.11 -1.26 3.74
CA TRP A 86 -2.16 -1.93 2.45
C TRP A 86 -1.22 -1.26 1.46
N ILE A 87 -0.58 -2.07 0.63
CA ILE A 87 0.16 -1.62 -0.53
C ILE A 87 -0.35 -2.43 -1.70
N MET A 88 -0.79 -1.75 -2.75
CA MET A 88 -1.37 -2.37 -3.93
C MET A 88 -0.56 -1.98 -5.15
N VAL A 89 -0.24 -2.97 -5.98
CA VAL A 89 0.62 -2.79 -7.12
C VAL A 89 0.04 -3.49 -8.33
N PHE A 90 0.06 -2.85 -9.49
CA PHE A 90 -0.13 -3.56 -10.76
C PHE A 90 1.23 -3.94 -11.32
N ASP A 91 1.48 -5.24 -11.47
CA ASP A 91 2.71 -5.72 -12.09
C ASP A 91 2.48 -5.99 -13.60
N PRO A 92 3.14 -5.24 -14.51
CA PRO A 92 2.94 -5.40 -15.94
C PRO A 92 3.48 -6.73 -16.49
N ALA A 93 4.38 -7.44 -15.78
CA ALA A 93 4.92 -8.71 -16.28
C ALA A 93 3.86 -9.84 -16.26
N PRO A 94 3.23 -10.17 -15.11
CA PRO A 94 2.09 -11.09 -15.05
C PRO A 94 0.74 -10.40 -15.34
N GLN A 95 0.72 -9.09 -15.61
CA GLN A 95 -0.48 -8.28 -15.89
C GLN A 95 -1.59 -8.46 -14.84
N THR A 96 -1.24 -8.33 -13.56
CA THR A 96 -2.15 -8.60 -12.46
C THR A 96 -1.84 -7.69 -11.28
N VAL A 97 -2.85 -7.50 -10.42
CA VAL A 97 -2.68 -6.79 -9.16
C VAL A 97 -2.11 -7.71 -8.10
N PHE A 98 -1.16 -7.18 -7.33
CA PHE A 98 -0.72 -7.76 -6.07
C PHE A 98 -1.01 -6.81 -4.92
N VAL A 99 -1.23 -7.38 -3.74
CA VAL A 99 -1.38 -6.64 -2.50
C VAL A 99 -0.38 -7.16 -1.47
N THR A 100 0.01 -6.32 -0.55
CA THR A 100 0.68 -6.74 0.68
C THR A 100 0.09 -6.02 1.88
N VAL A 101 0.09 -6.70 3.01
CA VAL A 101 -0.50 -6.28 4.29
C VAL A 101 0.62 -5.81 5.21
N GLY A 102 0.31 -4.88 6.11
CA GLY A 102 1.09 -4.65 7.33
C GLY A 102 2.54 -4.22 7.08
N GLY A 103 2.78 -3.50 5.99
CA GLY A 103 4.12 -2.98 5.69
C GLY A 103 5.03 -3.89 4.85
N GLY A 104 4.50 -4.84 4.08
CA GLY A 104 5.29 -5.52 3.05
C GLY A 104 5.86 -6.88 3.48
N ILE A 105 5.01 -7.77 3.99
CA ILE A 105 5.41 -9.13 4.39
C ILE A 105 5.66 -10.01 3.17
N SER A 106 4.67 -10.11 2.28
CA SER A 106 4.73 -10.89 1.05
C SER A 106 3.73 -10.34 0.03
N TRP A 107 3.96 -10.62 -1.26
CA TRP A 107 3.05 -10.24 -2.33
C TRP A 107 1.96 -11.30 -2.51
N HIS A 108 0.71 -10.90 -2.35
CA HIS A 108 -0.47 -11.72 -2.61
C HIS A 108 -1.06 -11.33 -3.96
N ARG A 109 -1.21 -12.30 -4.87
CA ARG A 109 -1.86 -12.06 -6.15
C ARG A 109 -3.37 -11.98 -5.95
N ILE A 110 -4.00 -10.93 -6.46
CA ILE A 110 -5.46 -10.83 -6.54
C ILE A 110 -5.96 -11.60 -7.75
N ASP A 111 -6.98 -12.44 -7.57
CA ASP A 111 -7.74 -13.04 -8.68
C ASP A 111 -8.77 -12.01 -9.18
N PRO A 112 -8.69 -11.56 -10.46
CA PRO A 112 -9.66 -10.63 -11.02
C PRO A 112 -11.11 -11.14 -11.01
N HIS A 113 -11.31 -12.45 -10.98
CA HIS A 113 -12.65 -13.06 -10.97
C HIS A 113 -13.21 -13.23 -9.56
N ASP A 114 -12.35 -13.30 -8.55
CA ASP A 114 -12.71 -13.43 -7.13
C ASP A 114 -11.70 -12.66 -6.27
N PRO A 115 -11.79 -11.31 -6.21
CA PRO A 115 -10.76 -10.44 -5.65
C PRO A 115 -10.75 -10.47 -4.12
N ARG A 116 -10.32 -11.58 -3.55
CA ARG A 116 -10.21 -11.77 -2.10
C ARG A 116 -8.89 -11.25 -1.58
N PHE A 117 -8.97 -10.62 -0.42
CA PHE A 117 -7.81 -10.27 0.36
C PHE A 117 -7.39 -11.47 1.22
N PRO A 118 -6.11 -11.57 1.62
CA PRO A 118 -5.70 -12.58 2.58
C PRO A 118 -6.47 -12.38 3.89
N GLU A 119 -7.33 -13.35 4.24
CA GLU A 119 -8.07 -13.43 5.50
C GLU A 119 -7.40 -14.46 6.42
N GLY A 120 -7.59 -14.31 7.74
CA GLY A 120 -6.88 -15.02 8.82
C GLY A 120 -7.07 -16.54 8.94
N ASP A 121 -7.46 -17.24 7.87
CA ASP A 121 -7.46 -18.70 7.74
C ASP A 121 -6.69 -19.19 6.48
N ASP A 122 -6.06 -18.30 5.72
CA ASP A 122 -5.08 -18.65 4.68
C ASP A 122 -3.82 -19.23 5.38
N PRO A 123 -3.38 -20.49 5.10
CA PRO A 123 -2.36 -21.21 5.88
C PRO A 123 -0.93 -20.62 5.87
N LEU A 124 -0.77 -19.36 5.48
CA LEU A 124 0.51 -18.71 5.24
C LEU A 124 0.70 -17.40 6.01
N GLY A 125 -0.24 -16.99 6.86
CA GLY A 125 -0.05 -15.89 7.80
C GLY A 125 -0.76 -16.09 9.13
N PRO A 126 -0.31 -15.45 10.23
CA PRO A 126 -0.87 -15.68 11.56
C PRO A 126 -2.30 -15.12 11.68
N ASP A 127 -3.11 -15.79 12.49
CA ASP A 127 -4.56 -15.59 12.73
C ASP A 127 -4.97 -14.16 13.15
N ASP A 128 -4.00 -13.31 13.52
CA ASP A 128 -4.22 -11.95 14.02
C ASP A 128 -3.58 -10.91 13.08
N ILE A 129 -4.39 -10.07 12.43
CA ILE A 129 -3.90 -8.95 11.59
C ILE A 129 -3.04 -7.95 12.38
N TYR A 130 -3.21 -7.85 13.71
CA TYR A 130 -2.31 -7.07 14.55
C TYR A 130 -0.94 -7.75 14.75
N ALA A 131 -0.84 -9.08 14.58
CA ALA A 131 0.44 -9.78 14.48
C ALA A 131 1.15 -9.56 13.13
N TRP A 132 0.43 -9.04 12.12
CA TRP A 132 1.02 -8.60 10.85
C TRP A 132 1.57 -7.17 10.90
N LEU A 133 1.25 -6.37 11.92
CA LEU A 133 1.88 -5.06 12.13
C LEU A 133 3.33 -5.29 12.56
N ARG A 134 4.26 -5.28 11.59
CA ARG A 134 5.70 -5.33 11.88
C ARG A 134 6.13 -4.08 12.65
N ASP A 135 7.23 -4.23 13.41
CA ASP A 135 7.99 -3.09 13.92
C ASP A 135 8.30 -2.13 12.74
N PRO A 136 7.78 -0.89 12.78
CA PRO A 136 8.07 0.15 11.79
C PRO A 136 9.57 0.39 11.52
N ALA A 137 10.44 0.02 12.46
CA ALA A 137 11.88 0.17 12.36
C ALA A 137 12.58 -1.00 11.62
N ALA A 138 11.91 -2.15 11.43
CA ALA A 138 12.47 -3.29 10.72
C ALA A 138 12.46 -3.07 9.18
N PRO A 139 13.46 -3.57 8.43
CA PRO A 139 13.42 -3.53 6.98
C PRO A 139 12.27 -4.40 6.45
N PRO A 140 11.67 -4.04 5.30
CA PRO A 140 10.61 -4.82 4.72
C PRO A 140 11.08 -6.17 4.22
N SER A 141 10.15 -7.14 4.15
CA SER A 141 10.43 -8.44 3.54
C SER A 141 10.37 -8.38 2.01
N VAL A 142 9.63 -7.41 1.45
CA VAL A 142 9.60 -7.14 0.01
C VAL A 142 10.25 -5.80 -0.32
N PRO A 143 11.06 -5.68 -1.40
CA PRO A 143 11.63 -4.40 -1.81
C PRO A 143 10.55 -3.41 -2.24
N MET A 144 10.70 -2.15 -1.83
CA MET A 144 9.79 -1.04 -2.15
C MET A 144 10.60 0.24 -2.43
N PRO A 145 10.06 1.17 -3.24
CA PRO A 145 10.73 2.42 -3.54
C PRO A 145 10.88 3.29 -2.28
N LEU A 146 11.97 4.05 -2.25
CA LEU A 146 12.19 5.12 -1.28
C LEU A 146 11.61 6.43 -1.85
N MET A 147 10.55 6.90 -1.21
CA MET A 147 9.84 8.14 -1.56
C MET A 147 10.48 9.38 -0.93
N ARG A 148 11.23 9.19 0.16
CA ARG A 148 12.10 10.21 0.76
C ARG A 148 13.45 9.60 1.06
N PRO A 149 14.54 10.39 1.12
CA PRO A 149 15.81 9.91 1.63
C PRO A 149 15.60 9.27 3.00
N LYS A 150 16.17 8.08 3.24
CA LYS A 150 16.26 7.57 4.60
C LYS A 150 17.05 8.60 5.42
N PRO A 151 16.61 8.94 6.65
CA PRO A 151 17.46 9.72 7.53
C PRO A 151 18.82 9.01 7.61
N THR A 152 19.89 9.67 7.17
CA THR A 152 21.24 9.26 7.54
C THR A 152 21.25 9.16 9.05
N ALA A 153 21.72 8.03 9.60
CA ALA A 153 21.62 7.65 11.01
C ALA A 153 21.60 8.83 12.00
N LEU A 154 20.76 8.71 13.04
CA LEU A 154 20.69 9.63 14.18
C LEU A 154 22.09 10.17 14.54
N PRO A 155 22.26 11.48 14.81
CA PRO A 155 23.52 11.97 15.31
C PRO A 155 23.89 11.10 16.52
N THR A 156 25.06 10.48 16.46
CA THR A 156 25.67 9.83 17.61
C THR A 156 25.75 10.91 18.68
N PHE A 157 24.82 10.90 19.64
CA PHE A 157 24.98 11.71 20.83
C PHE A 157 26.26 11.22 21.47
N GLY A 158 27.25 12.11 21.48
CA GLY A 158 28.58 11.83 21.94
C GLY A 158 28.53 11.14 23.30
N ASP A 159 29.34 10.11 23.39
CA ASP A 159 29.85 9.57 24.63
C ASP A 159 30.54 10.71 25.41
N GLU A 160 29.76 11.51 26.14
CA GLU A 160 30.30 12.40 27.16
C GLU A 160 30.66 11.54 28.37
N THR A 161 31.86 10.98 28.27
CA THR A 161 32.68 10.65 29.43
C THR A 161 32.79 11.87 30.34
N ARG A 162 32.24 11.77 31.55
CA ARG A 162 32.76 12.45 32.74
C ARG A 162 32.43 11.68 34.01
#